data_AF-A0A925SLI8-F1
#
_entry.id   AF-A0A925SLI8-F1
#
_cell.length_a   1.000
_cell.length_b   1.000
_cell.length_c   1.000
_cell.angle_alpha   90.00
_cell.angle_beta   90.00
_cell.angle_gamma   90.00
#
_symmetry.space_group_name_H-M   'P 1'
#
loop_
_entity.id
_entity.type
_entity.pdbx_description
1 polymer ?
#
loop_
_entity_poly.entity_id
_entity_poly.type
_entity_poly.pdbx_seq_one_letter_code
_entity_poly.pdbx_strand_id
1 'polypeptide(L)'
;MYNSYLLYFAGVILLTLPTGLFTRKRFKLATLPELFDRPRHRYGWLHPLNALDFARAYGGMTLLLAAFTAIAPSAPGQFVARIVLAVAALVGLLMQHAFHKSGDDELPAPLAFTIGLTFGILPPHIALLALPLGIVTAIALRNLSIGLMLTAVATAFLGKLFGQSLITVGTASMLLFVPVILANLLHRRLGLTILRGAKTQEAPLRDVPAVSPR
;
A
#
# COMPACT_ATOMS: atom_id res chain seq x y z
N MET A 1 -30.39 -1.25 13.50
CA MET A 1 -29.41 -0.26 14.02
C MET A 1 -28.14 -0.90 14.59
N TYR A 2 -28.19 -1.89 15.50
CA TYR A 2 -26.98 -2.51 16.08
C TYR A 2 -25.99 -3.10 15.05
N ASN A 3 -26.50 -3.69 13.96
CA ASN A 3 -25.65 -4.29 12.94
C ASN A 3 -24.75 -3.25 12.24
N SER A 4 -25.24 -2.03 12.01
CA SER A 4 -24.50 -0.99 11.28
C SER A 4 -23.29 -0.45 12.06
N TYR A 5 -23.39 -0.37 13.39
CA TYR A 5 -22.26 0.03 14.24
C TYR A 5 -21.18 -1.06 14.28
N LEU A 6 -21.56 -2.34 14.31
CA LEU A 6 -20.61 -3.45 14.22
C LEU A 6 -19.83 -3.41 12.90
N LEU A 7 -20.52 -3.18 11.77
CA LEU A 7 -19.87 -3.00 10.47
C LEU A 7 -18.92 -1.80 10.47
N TYR A 8 -19.32 -0.68 11.07
CA TYR A 8 -18.49 0.50 11.20
C TYR A 8 -17.19 0.20 11.97
N PHE A 9 -17.30 -0.34 13.19
CA PHE A 9 -16.15 -0.65 14.03
C PHE A 9 -15.23 -1.68 13.37
N ALA A 10 -15.79 -2.74 12.78
CA ALA A 10 -15.03 -3.73 12.04
C ALA A 10 -14.28 -3.09 10.86
N GLY A 11 -14.95 -2.20 10.11
CA GLY A 11 -14.34 -1.45 9.01
C GLY A 11 -13.18 -0.57 9.46
N VAL A 12 -13.37 0.23 10.51
CA VAL A 12 -12.30 1.07 11.09
C VAL A 12 -11.13 0.22 11.57
N ILE A 13 -11.38 -0.88 12.28
CA ILE A 13 -10.32 -1.77 12.79
C ILE A 13 -9.51 -2.35 11.63
N LEU A 14 -10.18 -2.86 10.58
CA LEU A 14 -9.51 -3.42 9.41
C LEU A 14 -8.61 -2.40 8.69
N LEU A 15 -9.05 -1.15 8.59
CA LEU A 15 -8.26 -0.09 7.95
C LEU A 15 -7.09 0.37 8.83
N THR A 16 -7.33 0.53 10.12
CA THR A 16 -6.39 1.20 11.03
C THR A 16 -5.35 0.27 11.62
N LEU A 17 -5.63 -1.03 11.78
CA LEU A 17 -4.71 -1.99 12.36
C LEU A 17 -3.63 -2.42 11.36
N PRO A 18 -2.35 -2.02 11.52
CA PRO A 18 -1.30 -2.37 10.57
C PRO A 18 -0.82 -3.82 10.77
N THR A 19 -0.69 -4.57 9.68
CA THR A 19 -0.11 -5.93 9.71
C THR A 19 1.35 -5.94 10.14
N GLY A 20 2.03 -4.80 10.01
CA GLY A 20 3.38 -4.58 10.51
C GLY A 20 3.53 -4.89 12.01
N LEU A 21 2.49 -4.69 12.83
CA LEU A 21 2.51 -5.01 14.27
C LEU A 21 2.87 -6.47 14.55
N PHE A 22 2.38 -7.39 13.72
CA PHE A 22 2.55 -8.83 13.92
C PHE A 22 3.86 -9.36 13.33
N THR A 23 4.59 -8.55 12.56
CA THR A 23 5.57 -9.04 11.59
C THR A 23 6.92 -8.33 11.60
N ARG A 24 7.10 -7.31 12.47
CA ARG A 24 8.27 -6.39 12.54
C ARG A 24 9.68 -6.99 12.41
N LYS A 25 9.90 -8.26 12.74
CA LYS A 25 11.25 -8.88 12.74
C LYS A 25 11.59 -9.66 11.46
N ARG A 26 10.61 -9.96 10.59
CA ARG A 26 10.78 -10.90 9.46
C ARG A 26 10.89 -10.23 8.09
N PHE A 27 10.74 -8.91 8.01
CA PHE A 27 10.67 -8.19 6.73
C PHE A 27 11.79 -7.15 6.60
N LYS A 28 12.21 -6.91 5.36
CA LYS A 28 13.08 -5.82 4.92
C LYS A 28 12.32 -5.03 3.85
N LEU A 29 12.62 -3.75 3.73
CA LEU A 29 12.26 -2.97 2.56
C LEU A 29 13.27 -3.22 1.44
N ALA A 30 12.79 -3.23 0.20
CA ALA A 30 13.62 -3.29 -0.99
C ALA A 30 13.02 -2.40 -2.08
N THR A 31 13.85 -1.55 -2.66
CA THR A 31 13.45 -0.75 -3.83
C THR A 31 13.26 -1.64 -5.07
N LEU A 32 12.56 -1.13 -6.09
CA LEU A 32 12.38 -1.88 -7.35
C LEU A 32 13.70 -2.28 -8.02
N PRO A 33 14.73 -1.41 -8.11
CA PRO A 33 16.03 -1.82 -8.64
C PRO A 33 16.59 -3.04 -7.89
N GLU A 34 16.60 -3.01 -6.55
CA GLU A 34 17.08 -4.15 -5.73
C GLU A 34 16.30 -5.44 -6.00
N LEU A 35 15.00 -5.34 -6.27
CA LEU A 35 14.14 -6.49 -6.52
C LEU A 35 14.42 -7.17 -7.87
N PHE A 36 14.81 -6.40 -8.88
CA PHE A 36 15.18 -6.91 -10.20
C PHE A 36 16.63 -7.36 -10.27
N ASP A 37 17.53 -6.70 -9.56
CA ASP A 37 18.96 -7.01 -9.58
C ASP A 37 19.30 -8.23 -8.70
N ARG A 38 18.42 -8.62 -7.76
CA ARG A 38 18.59 -9.80 -6.89
C ARG A 38 17.51 -10.86 -7.11
N PRO A 39 17.82 -12.01 -7.75
CA PRO A 39 16.84 -13.06 -8.06
C PRO A 39 16.06 -13.57 -6.84
N ARG A 40 16.72 -13.64 -5.67
CA ARG A 40 16.11 -14.10 -4.41
C ARG A 40 14.99 -13.20 -3.89
N HIS A 41 14.90 -11.95 -4.35
CA HIS A 41 13.89 -10.99 -3.88
C HIS A 41 12.72 -10.81 -4.87
N ARG A 42 12.83 -11.37 -6.07
CA ARG A 42 11.88 -11.16 -7.19
C ARG A 42 10.44 -11.54 -6.86
N TYR A 43 10.24 -12.52 -5.97
CA TYR A 43 8.90 -12.98 -5.54
C TYR A 43 8.52 -12.52 -4.13
N GLY A 44 9.35 -11.69 -3.49
CA GLY A 44 9.09 -11.22 -2.12
C GLY A 44 7.81 -10.40 -1.99
N TRP A 45 7.33 -9.80 -3.08
CA TRP A 45 6.09 -9.03 -3.13
C TRP A 45 4.81 -9.89 -3.20
N LEU A 46 4.91 -11.20 -3.50
CA LEU A 46 3.78 -12.14 -3.48
C LEU A 46 3.49 -12.70 -2.07
N HIS A 47 4.06 -12.09 -1.03
CA HIS A 47 3.91 -12.57 0.34
C HIS A 47 2.44 -12.53 0.81
N PRO A 48 1.94 -13.53 1.56
CA PRO A 48 0.55 -13.58 2.04
C PRO A 48 0.13 -12.36 2.88
N LEU A 49 1.08 -11.65 3.51
CA LEU A 49 0.77 -10.39 4.19
C LEU A 49 0.33 -9.29 3.24
N ASN A 50 0.87 -9.23 2.02
CA ASN A 50 0.42 -8.27 1.03
C ASN A 50 -1.02 -8.61 0.59
N ALA A 51 -1.35 -9.89 0.45
CA ALA A 51 -2.73 -10.31 0.21
C ALA A 51 -3.67 -9.95 1.38
N LEU A 52 -3.22 -10.11 2.62
CA LEU A 52 -3.96 -9.68 3.82
C LEU A 52 -4.16 -8.15 3.86
N ASP A 53 -3.14 -7.39 3.47
CA ASP A 53 -3.18 -5.93 3.38
C ASP A 53 -4.19 -5.44 2.36
N PHE A 54 -4.20 -6.09 1.19
CA PHE A 54 -5.22 -5.87 0.18
C PHE A 54 -6.62 -6.19 0.74
N ALA A 55 -6.80 -7.38 1.30
CA ALA A 55 -8.09 -7.86 1.78
C ALA A 55 -8.66 -6.98 2.89
N ARG A 56 -7.83 -6.51 3.84
CA ARG A 56 -8.31 -5.63 4.91
C ARG A 56 -8.61 -4.22 4.42
N ALA A 57 -7.85 -3.70 3.47
CA ALA A 57 -8.15 -2.39 2.89
C ALA A 57 -9.47 -2.42 2.12
N TYR A 58 -9.62 -3.40 1.22
CA TYR A 58 -10.83 -3.59 0.43
C TYR A 58 -12.05 -3.90 1.32
N GLY A 59 -11.92 -4.86 2.23
CA GLY A 59 -12.95 -5.23 3.18
C GLY A 59 -13.33 -4.09 4.10
N GLY A 60 -12.34 -3.41 4.69
CA GLY A 60 -12.55 -2.27 5.59
C GLY A 60 -13.32 -1.13 4.93
N MET A 61 -12.97 -0.77 3.69
CA MET A 61 -13.72 0.22 2.92
C MET A 61 -15.15 -0.23 2.60
N THR A 62 -15.31 -1.49 2.19
CA THR A 62 -16.64 -2.06 1.86
C THR A 62 -17.55 -2.07 3.08
N LEU A 63 -17.04 -2.46 4.26
CA LEU A 63 -17.79 -2.49 5.51
C LEU A 63 -18.18 -1.09 5.96
N LEU A 64 -17.27 -0.10 5.86
CA LEU A 64 -17.59 1.28 6.18
C LEU A 64 -18.67 1.85 5.25
N LEU A 65 -18.56 1.57 3.94
CA LEU A 65 -19.57 2.00 2.98
C LEU A 65 -20.94 1.41 3.32
N ALA A 66 -21.01 0.10 3.60
CA ALA A 66 -22.24 -0.58 3.99
C ALA A 66 -22.81 -0.09 5.34
N ALA A 67 -21.95 0.27 6.29
CA ALA A 67 -22.38 0.86 7.55
C ALA A 67 -23.04 2.22 7.33
N PHE A 68 -22.41 3.09 6.52
CA PHE A 68 -22.90 4.45 6.30
C PHE A 68 -24.15 4.53 5.44
N THR A 69 -24.32 3.65 4.46
CA THR A 69 -25.58 3.57 3.70
C THR A 69 -26.77 3.22 4.62
N ALA A 70 -26.53 2.47 5.70
CA ALA A 70 -27.55 2.14 6.68
C ALA A 70 -27.75 3.21 7.79
N ILE A 71 -26.68 3.91 8.20
CA ILE A 71 -26.74 4.89 9.32
C ILE A 71 -27.27 6.25 8.85
N ALA A 72 -26.87 6.71 7.66
CA ALA A 72 -27.14 8.07 7.20
C ALA A 72 -27.49 8.10 5.71
N PRO A 73 -28.70 7.63 5.33
CA PRO A 73 -29.08 7.48 3.91
C PRO A 73 -29.29 8.83 3.20
N SER A 74 -29.55 9.91 3.95
CA SER A 74 -29.77 11.26 3.42
C SER A 74 -28.54 11.81 2.67
N ALA A 75 -28.76 12.65 1.66
CA ALA A 75 -27.67 13.24 0.87
C ALA A 75 -26.60 13.99 1.71
N PRO A 76 -26.95 14.80 2.74
CA PRO A 76 -25.95 15.40 3.63
C PRO A 76 -25.19 14.35 4.45
N GLY A 77 -25.89 13.31 4.90
CA GLY A 77 -25.30 12.17 5.62
C GLY A 77 -24.28 11.41 4.78
N GLN A 78 -24.55 11.23 3.50
CA GLN A 78 -23.62 10.57 2.58
C GLN A 78 -22.35 11.38 2.31
N PHE A 79 -22.42 12.71 2.34
CA PHE A 79 -21.23 13.55 2.22
C PHE A 79 -20.32 13.38 3.45
N VAL A 80 -20.88 13.47 4.66
CA VAL A 80 -20.15 13.25 5.92
C VAL A 80 -19.54 11.84 5.95
N ALA A 81 -20.29 10.83 5.53
CA ALA A 81 -19.82 9.45 5.43
C ALA A 81 -18.55 9.33 4.57
N ARG A 82 -18.53 9.97 3.39
CA ARG A 82 -17.37 9.96 2.49
C ARG A 82 -16.14 10.60 3.11
N ILE A 83 -16.32 11.69 3.87
CA ILE A 83 -15.22 12.32 4.61
C ILE A 83 -14.68 11.36 5.67
N VAL A 84 -15.55 10.74 6.46
CA VAL A 84 -15.12 9.79 7.51
C VAL A 84 -14.39 8.59 6.89
N LEU A 85 -14.88 8.05 5.78
CA LEU A 85 -14.20 7.01 5.00
C LEU A 85 -12.81 7.46 4.52
N ALA A 86 -12.71 8.66 3.96
CA ALA A 86 -11.43 9.22 3.51
C ALA A 86 -10.43 9.38 4.67
N VAL A 87 -10.89 9.88 5.82
CA VAL A 87 -10.07 10.04 7.03
C VAL A 87 -9.63 8.67 7.56
N ALA A 88 -10.53 7.69 7.67
CA ALA A 88 -10.19 6.36 8.14
C ALA A 88 -9.16 5.67 7.23
N ALA A 89 -9.32 5.80 5.90
CA ALA A 89 -8.37 5.29 4.92
C ALA A 89 -7.00 5.98 5.03
N LEU A 90 -6.98 7.31 5.19
CA LEU A 90 -5.75 8.08 5.38
C LEU A 90 -5.03 7.67 6.66
N VAL A 91 -5.73 7.58 7.79
CA VAL A 91 -5.17 7.12 9.06
C VAL A 91 -4.60 5.71 8.91
N GLY A 92 -5.35 4.79 8.29
CA GLY A 92 -4.89 3.42 8.03
C GLY A 92 -3.63 3.36 7.18
N LEU A 93 -3.53 4.21 6.17
CA LEU A 93 -2.35 4.37 5.32
C LEU A 93 -1.15 4.90 6.11
N LEU A 94 -1.33 5.96 6.90
CA LEU A 94 -0.28 6.53 7.76
C LEU A 94 0.20 5.52 8.81
N MET A 95 -0.71 4.71 9.37
CA MET A 95 -0.35 3.61 10.28
C MET A 95 0.53 2.56 9.59
N GLN A 96 0.34 2.29 8.29
CA GLN A 96 1.27 1.40 7.56
C GLN A 96 2.69 1.96 7.52
N HIS A 97 2.83 3.27 7.32
CA HIS A 97 4.12 3.93 7.33
C HIS A 97 4.77 3.96 8.72
N ALA A 98 4.00 4.30 9.76
CA ALA A 98 4.51 4.45 11.12
C ALA A 98 4.94 3.12 11.76
N PHE A 99 4.28 2.01 11.42
CA PHE A 99 4.53 0.72 12.09
C PHE A 99 5.50 -0.20 11.36
N HIS A 100 5.95 0.18 10.17
CA HIS A 100 7.02 -0.52 9.46
C HIS A 100 8.39 -0.05 9.95
N LYS A 101 9.26 -0.98 10.33
CA LYS A 101 10.65 -0.66 10.67
C LYS A 101 11.40 -0.40 9.37
N SER A 102 11.63 0.87 9.05
CA SER A 102 12.44 1.23 7.88
C SER A 102 13.93 1.19 8.21
N GLY A 103 14.77 0.98 7.19
CA GLY A 103 16.15 1.48 7.25
C GLY A 103 16.15 3.01 7.17
N ASP A 104 17.31 3.64 7.35
CA ASP A 104 17.41 5.10 7.41
C ASP A 104 16.99 5.79 6.10
N ASP A 105 17.15 5.11 4.95
CA ASP A 105 16.95 5.70 3.61
C ASP A 105 15.65 5.28 2.90
N GLU A 106 14.90 4.34 3.46
CA GLU A 106 13.73 3.74 2.80
C GLU A 106 12.43 4.03 3.57
N LEU A 107 11.31 4.07 2.85
CA LEU A 107 9.98 4.19 3.41
C LEU A 107 9.10 3.07 2.82
N PRO A 108 8.28 2.38 3.63
CA PRO A 108 7.38 1.34 3.10
C PRO A 108 6.44 1.95 2.07
N ALA A 109 6.31 1.31 0.91
CA ALA A 109 5.26 1.57 -0.06
C ALA A 109 4.15 0.53 0.18
N PRO A 110 3.04 0.89 0.86
CA PRO A 110 1.98 -0.05 1.19
C PRO A 110 1.11 -0.37 -0.05
N LEU A 111 1.72 -0.85 -1.14
CA LEU A 111 1.10 -1.03 -2.45
C LEU A 111 -0.17 -1.86 -2.36
N ALA A 112 -0.12 -3.03 -1.71
CA ALA A 112 -1.27 -3.92 -1.65
C ALA A 112 -2.44 -3.30 -0.87
N PHE A 113 -2.14 -2.57 0.21
CA PHE A 113 -3.13 -1.80 0.95
C PHE A 113 -3.74 -0.68 0.08
N THR A 114 -2.92 0.10 -0.64
CA THR A 114 -3.41 1.16 -1.54
C THR A 114 -4.22 0.60 -2.71
N ILE A 115 -3.86 -0.57 -3.25
CA ILE A 115 -4.64 -1.27 -4.26
C ILE A 115 -6.00 -1.66 -3.67
N GLY A 116 -6.04 -2.25 -2.47
CA GLY A 116 -7.28 -2.61 -1.80
C GLY A 116 -8.18 -1.40 -1.50
N LEU A 117 -7.59 -0.27 -1.07
CA LEU A 117 -8.31 1.00 -0.92
C LEU A 117 -8.91 1.47 -2.25
N THR A 118 -8.13 1.38 -3.34
CA THR A 118 -8.58 1.79 -4.68
C THR A 118 -9.79 0.97 -5.12
N PHE A 119 -9.77 -0.35 -4.96
CA PHE A 119 -10.91 -1.22 -5.24
C PHE A 119 -12.09 -0.99 -4.28
N GLY A 120 -11.83 -0.57 -3.05
CA GLY A 120 -12.88 -0.26 -2.07
C GLY A 120 -13.58 1.09 -2.31
N ILE A 121 -12.89 2.04 -2.97
CA ILE A 121 -13.42 3.38 -3.26
C ILE A 121 -14.04 3.45 -4.66
N LEU A 122 -13.41 2.81 -5.64
CA LEU A 122 -13.76 2.93 -7.04
C LEU A 122 -14.39 1.64 -7.59
N PRO A 123 -15.28 1.76 -8.58
CA PRO A 123 -15.71 0.62 -9.37
C PRO A 123 -14.52 -0.21 -9.89
N PRO A 124 -14.61 -1.56 -9.87
CA PRO A 124 -13.50 -2.43 -10.24
C PRO A 124 -12.92 -2.17 -11.63
N HIS A 125 -13.75 -1.82 -12.62
CA HIS A 125 -13.28 -1.54 -13.98
C HIS A 125 -12.35 -0.32 -14.05
N ILE A 126 -12.57 0.71 -13.23
CA ILE A 126 -11.68 1.89 -13.18
C ILE A 126 -10.36 1.51 -12.53
N ALA A 127 -10.40 0.78 -11.42
CA ALA A 127 -9.20 0.30 -10.73
C ALA A 127 -8.36 -0.63 -11.62
N LEU A 128 -9.01 -1.57 -12.32
CA LEU A 128 -8.36 -2.51 -13.25
C LEU A 128 -7.73 -1.83 -14.47
N LEU A 129 -8.17 -0.61 -14.84
CA LEU A 129 -7.54 0.17 -15.91
C LEU A 129 -6.40 1.05 -15.39
N ALA A 130 -6.58 1.71 -14.24
CA ALA A 130 -5.61 2.64 -13.69
C ALA A 130 -4.39 1.95 -13.05
N LEU A 131 -4.60 0.85 -12.33
CA LEU A 131 -3.54 0.17 -11.58
C LEU A 131 -2.48 -0.46 -12.50
N PRO A 132 -2.82 -1.20 -13.57
CA PRO A 132 -1.81 -1.76 -14.46
C PRO A 132 -0.94 -0.71 -15.11
N LEU A 133 -1.48 0.46 -15.47
CA LEU A 133 -0.70 1.56 -16.04
C LEU A 133 0.43 1.97 -15.10
N GLY A 134 0.12 2.26 -13.83
CA GLY A 134 1.16 2.64 -12.88
C GLY A 134 2.09 1.50 -12.47
N ILE A 135 1.60 0.25 -12.41
CA ILE A 135 2.46 -0.93 -12.16
C ILE A 135 3.48 -1.10 -13.30
N VAL A 136 3.01 -1.05 -14.55
CA VAL A 136 3.88 -1.16 -15.74
C VAL A 136 4.89 -0.01 -15.76
N THR A 137 4.47 1.22 -15.50
CA THR A 137 5.37 2.37 -15.43
C THR A 137 6.38 2.27 -14.28
N ALA A 138 5.95 1.82 -13.09
CA ALA A 138 6.85 1.57 -11.97
C ALA A 138 7.94 0.56 -12.34
N ILE A 139 7.56 -0.53 -13.00
CA ILE A 139 8.49 -1.57 -13.47
C ILE A 139 9.42 -1.02 -14.55
N ALA A 140 8.88 -0.35 -15.56
CA ALA A 140 9.64 0.17 -16.70
C ALA A 140 10.68 1.22 -16.27
N LEU A 141 10.32 2.11 -15.34
CA LEU A 141 11.20 3.15 -14.83
C LEU A 141 11.95 2.76 -13.56
N ARG A 142 11.75 1.52 -13.08
CA ARG A 142 12.26 1.00 -11.80
C ARG A 142 12.04 1.97 -10.62
N ASN A 143 10.91 2.69 -10.61
CA ASN A 143 10.61 3.73 -9.62
C ASN A 143 9.13 3.68 -9.18
N LEU A 144 8.91 3.29 -7.92
CA LEU A 144 7.57 3.17 -7.34
C LEU A 144 6.84 4.50 -7.22
N SER A 145 7.56 5.59 -6.93
CA SER A 145 6.96 6.92 -6.79
C SER A 145 6.31 7.34 -8.10
N ILE A 146 6.98 7.14 -9.23
CA ILE A 146 6.44 7.50 -10.55
C ILE A 146 5.22 6.65 -10.89
N GLY A 147 5.27 5.34 -10.60
CA GLY A 147 4.12 4.47 -10.82
C GLY A 147 2.90 4.89 -10.02
N LEU A 148 3.06 5.19 -8.72
CA LEU A 148 1.97 5.68 -7.86
C LEU A 148 1.43 7.03 -8.31
N MET A 149 2.30 7.97 -8.72
CA MET A 149 1.88 9.24 -9.30
C MET A 149 1.05 9.03 -10.56
N LEU A 150 1.51 8.15 -11.47
CA LEU A 150 0.79 7.88 -12.71
C LEU A 150 -0.54 7.17 -12.43
N THR A 151 -0.58 6.21 -11.51
CA THR A 151 -1.86 5.60 -11.07
C THR A 151 -2.79 6.67 -10.54
N ALA A 152 -2.34 7.59 -9.68
CA ALA A 152 -3.18 8.66 -9.14
C ALA A 152 -3.76 9.55 -10.26
N VAL A 153 -2.95 9.94 -11.24
CA VAL A 153 -3.39 10.73 -12.40
C VAL A 153 -4.37 9.93 -13.29
N ALA A 154 -4.06 8.66 -13.58
CA ALA A 154 -4.93 7.79 -14.36
C ALA A 154 -6.27 7.55 -13.65
N THR A 155 -6.25 7.35 -12.34
CA THR A 155 -7.44 7.25 -11.49
C THR A 155 -8.26 8.53 -11.55
N ALA A 156 -7.62 9.70 -11.49
CA ALA A 156 -8.29 10.98 -11.63
C ALA A 156 -9.02 11.11 -12.97
N PHE A 157 -8.29 10.84 -14.06
CA PHE A 157 -8.78 10.95 -15.41
C PHE A 157 -9.89 9.93 -15.72
N LEU A 158 -9.62 8.64 -15.51
CA LEU A 158 -10.58 7.56 -15.77
C LEU A 158 -11.79 7.68 -14.86
N GLY A 159 -11.60 8.00 -13.58
CA GLY A 159 -12.69 8.27 -12.64
C GLY A 159 -13.66 9.31 -13.19
N LYS A 160 -13.15 10.44 -13.66
CA LYS A 160 -13.97 11.49 -14.27
C LYS A 160 -14.59 11.08 -15.59
N LEU A 161 -13.86 10.36 -16.44
CA LEU A 161 -14.35 9.84 -17.72
C LEU A 161 -15.55 8.90 -17.55
N PHE A 162 -15.52 8.05 -16.50
CA PHE A 162 -16.62 7.14 -16.14
C PHE A 162 -17.66 7.77 -15.20
N GLY A 163 -17.74 9.10 -15.13
CA GLY A 163 -18.80 9.82 -14.42
C GLY A 163 -18.71 9.78 -12.89
N GLN A 164 -17.58 9.39 -12.30
CA GLN A 164 -17.43 9.36 -10.85
C GLN A 164 -17.37 10.78 -10.25
N SER A 165 -17.82 10.88 -8.99
CA SER A 165 -17.84 12.14 -8.24
C SER A 165 -16.42 12.63 -7.96
N LEU A 166 -16.21 13.96 -7.96
CA LEU A 166 -14.90 14.57 -7.67
C LEU A 166 -14.35 14.16 -6.31
N ILE A 167 -15.22 14.01 -5.30
CA ILE A 167 -14.82 13.59 -3.96
C ILE A 167 -14.27 12.17 -3.97
N THR A 168 -14.98 11.23 -4.61
CA THR A 168 -14.57 9.83 -4.71
C THR A 168 -13.21 9.70 -5.41
N VAL A 169 -13.11 10.33 -6.58
CA VAL A 169 -11.92 10.27 -7.42
C VAL A 169 -10.74 11.01 -6.78
N GLY A 170 -11.00 12.18 -6.19
CA GLY A 170 -10.00 12.96 -5.46
C GLY A 170 -9.47 12.21 -4.24
N THR A 171 -10.35 11.55 -3.48
CA THR A 171 -9.95 10.71 -2.33
C THR A 171 -9.05 9.57 -2.77
N ALA A 172 -9.46 8.79 -3.78
CA ALA A 172 -8.65 7.67 -4.28
C ALA A 172 -7.29 8.13 -4.82
N SER A 173 -7.29 9.19 -5.63
CA SER A 173 -6.05 9.76 -6.21
C SER A 173 -5.13 10.31 -5.12
N MET A 174 -5.68 11.00 -4.12
CA MET A 174 -4.91 11.53 -2.99
C MET A 174 -4.28 10.40 -2.17
N LEU A 175 -5.02 9.34 -1.85
CA LEU A 175 -4.50 8.20 -1.09
C LEU A 175 -3.38 7.46 -1.83
N LEU A 176 -3.42 7.42 -3.16
CA LEU A 176 -2.31 6.91 -3.98
C LEU A 176 -1.09 7.84 -3.99
N PHE A 177 -1.31 9.14 -3.85
CA PHE A 177 -0.27 10.16 -3.88
C PHE A 177 0.42 10.39 -2.52
N VAL A 178 -0.28 10.14 -1.40
CA VAL A 178 0.24 10.32 -0.03
C VAL A 178 1.57 9.59 0.22
N PRO A 179 1.76 8.31 -0.15
CA PRO A 179 3.05 7.63 0.05
C PRO A 179 4.20 8.36 -0.66
N VAL A 180 3.93 8.94 -1.83
CA VAL A 180 4.90 9.70 -2.61
C VAL A 180 5.24 11.03 -1.94
N ILE A 181 4.23 11.75 -1.45
CA ILE A 181 4.44 12.97 -0.66
C ILE A 181 5.30 12.67 0.57
N LEU A 182 4.96 11.63 1.33
CA LEU A 182 5.70 11.26 2.54
C LEU A 182 7.15 10.88 2.24
N ALA A 183 7.38 10.12 1.18
CA ALA A 183 8.72 9.77 0.74
C ALA A 183 9.54 11.01 0.40
N ASN A 184 8.96 11.95 -0.35
CA ASN A 184 9.63 13.20 -0.71
C ASN A 184 9.90 14.12 0.49
N LEU A 185 8.91 14.29 1.39
CA LEU A 185 9.05 15.11 2.60
C LEU A 185 10.13 14.58 3.56
N LEU A 186 10.31 13.26 3.60
CA LEU A 186 11.31 12.60 4.44
C LEU A 186 12.63 12.36 3.70
N HIS A 187 12.77 12.79 2.44
CA HIS A 187 13.92 12.51 1.59
C HIS A 187 14.28 11.02 1.49
N ARG A 188 13.28 10.13 1.51
CA ARG A 188 13.43 8.68 1.49
C ARG A 188 12.90 8.06 0.21
N ARG A 189 13.41 6.88 -0.14
CA ARG A 189 12.92 6.11 -1.29
C ARG A 189 11.80 5.17 -0.88
N LEU A 190 10.80 5.03 -1.75
CA LEU A 190 9.75 4.03 -1.57
C LEU A 190 10.29 2.62 -1.82
N GLY A 191 10.03 1.71 -0.89
CA GLY A 191 10.43 0.30 -0.96
C GLY A 191 9.27 -0.65 -0.72
N LEU A 192 9.31 -1.80 -1.37
CA LEU A 192 8.36 -2.90 -1.15
C LEU A 192 8.79 -3.73 0.05
N THR A 193 7.80 -4.17 0.82
CA THR A 193 8.00 -5.13 1.90
C THR A 193 8.32 -6.50 1.31
N ILE A 194 9.51 -7.02 1.63
CA ILE A 194 9.95 -8.36 1.25
C ILE A 194 10.38 -9.16 2.49
N LEU A 195 10.29 -10.49 2.40
CA LEU A 195 10.85 -11.35 3.44
C LEU A 195 12.35 -11.15 3.56
N ARG A 196 12.84 -10.97 4.79
CA ARG A 196 14.27 -11.01 5.08
C ARG A 196 14.73 -12.45 4.84
N GLY A 197 15.47 -12.67 3.74
CA GLY A 197 16.11 -13.96 3.49
C GLY A 197 16.95 -14.37 4.70
N ALA A 198 17.01 -15.67 4.99
CA ALA A 198 17.98 -16.19 5.96
C ALA A 198 19.36 -15.66 5.55
N LYS A 199 20.09 -15.03 6.47
CA LYS A 199 21.51 -14.75 6.26
C LYS A 199 22.14 -16.11 5.99
N THR A 200 22.42 -16.41 4.72
CA THR A 200 23.49 -17.35 4.42
C THR A 200 24.70 -16.65 5.00
N GLN A 201 25.15 -17.07 6.19
CA GLN A 201 26.48 -16.71 6.63
C GLN A 201 27.38 -17.17 5.50
N GLU A 202 27.90 -16.23 4.71
CA GLU A 202 29.10 -16.50 3.95
C GLU A 202 30.09 -17.00 4.99
N ALA A 203 30.39 -18.29 4.92
CA ALA A 203 31.42 -18.87 5.76
C ALA A 203 32.65 -17.97 5.58
N PRO A 204 33.27 -17.46 6.66
CA PRO A 204 34.47 -16.67 6.51
C PRO A 204 35.41 -17.49 5.65
N LEU A 205 35.83 -16.92 4.50
CA LEU A 205 36.89 -17.47 3.69
C LEU A 205 38.06 -17.66 4.64
N ARG A 206 38.26 -18.92 5.05
CA ARG A 206 39.32 -19.30 5.97
C ARG A 206 40.59 -18.97 5.21
N ASP A 207 41.32 -17.96 5.67
CA ASP A 207 42.61 -17.58 5.13
C ASP A 207 43.44 -18.85 4.97
N VAL A 208 43.62 -19.29 3.73
CA VAL A 208 44.51 -20.40 3.41
C VAL A 208 45.91 -19.81 3.57
N PRO A 209 46.71 -20.24 4.55
CA PRO A 209 48.07 -19.73 4.68
C PRO A 209 48.81 -20.04 3.38
N ALA A 210 49.37 -18.99 2.77
CA ALA A 210 50.24 -19.12 1.62
C ALA A 210 51.41 -20.03 2.00
N VAL A 211 51.42 -21.25 1.47
CA VAL A 211 52.55 -22.16 1.58
C VAL A 211 53.68 -21.54 0.77
N SER A 212 54.66 -20.97 1.47
CA SER A 212 55.91 -20.51 0.86
C SER A 212 56.63 -21.71 0.23
N PRO A 213 56.94 -21.69 -1.07
CA PRO A 213 57.85 -22.68 -1.63
C PRO A 213 59.25 -22.48 -1.01
N ARG A 214 59.86 -23.57 -0.58
CA ARG A 214 61.30 -23.66 -0.30
C ARG A 214 61.98 -24.33 -1.48
#